data_AF-A0AAD7BFY8-F1
#
_entry.id   AF-A0AAD7BFY8-F1
#
_cell.length_a   1.000
_cell.length_b   1.000
_cell.length_c   1.000
_cell.angle_alpha   90.00
_cell.angle_beta   90.00
_cell.angle_gamma   90.00
#
_symmetry.space_group_name_H-M   'P 1'
#
loop_
_entity.id
_entity.type
_entity.pdbx_description
1 polymer ?
#
loop_
_entity_poly.entity_id
_entity_poly.type
_entity_poly.pdbx_seq_one_letter_code
_entity_poly.pdbx_strand_id
1 'polypeptide(L)'
;DYTAYVTPHPHTRFSAESFAAITVAEAHDIVQNNRLPAILPKDSVKKWVFDRAVPTAIPEILVTAGEAIPCVQDILPITQEMDEAFKQGARCIVLELLAGNFVRYHLSKLTLIKNINNQAYPLSVISSLLDHVERYGLLRPHLIDELKGNRFSEPLAGFHVTETALYSLGCLLNERWALEDILNARAELNYFR
;
A
#
# COMPACT_ATOMS: atom_id res chain seq x y z
N ASP A 1 -17.87 -8.20 17.15
CA ASP A 1 -17.60 -6.94 16.46
C ASP A 1 -16.88 -7.25 15.15
N TYR A 2 -17.41 -6.77 14.01
CA TYR A 2 -16.85 -7.00 12.68
C TYR A 2 -15.51 -6.26 12.52
N THR A 3 -15.47 -4.98 12.88
CA THR A 3 -14.29 -4.13 12.71
C THR A 3 -13.09 -4.71 13.44
N ALA A 4 -13.25 -5.09 14.71
CA ALA A 4 -12.18 -5.73 15.48
C ALA A 4 -11.70 -7.07 14.87
N TYR A 5 -12.59 -7.82 14.20
CA TYR A 5 -12.25 -9.11 13.62
C TYR A 5 -11.45 -8.98 12.30
N VAL A 6 -11.79 -8.00 11.48
CA VAL A 6 -11.15 -7.79 10.17
C VAL A 6 -9.97 -6.83 10.22
N THR A 7 -9.78 -6.11 11.33
CA THR A 7 -8.64 -5.21 11.51
C THR A 7 -7.41 -6.03 11.91
N PRO A 8 -6.33 -6.04 11.11
CA PRO A 8 -5.08 -6.66 11.49
C PRO A 8 -4.48 -5.98 12.71
N HIS A 9 -3.62 -6.68 13.45
CA HIS A 9 -2.91 -6.05 14.57
C HIS A 9 -2.04 -4.88 14.06
N PRO A 10 -1.92 -3.75 14.77
CA PRO A 10 -1.17 -2.59 14.29
C PRO A 10 0.28 -2.89 13.90
N HIS A 11 0.94 -3.79 14.64
CA HIS A 11 2.31 -4.24 14.35
C HIS A 11 2.42 -5.39 13.34
N THR A 12 1.31 -5.86 12.79
CA THR A 12 1.34 -6.84 11.70
C THR A 12 1.93 -6.20 10.45
N ARG A 13 2.89 -6.89 9.81
CA ARG A 13 3.44 -6.46 8.53
C ARG A 13 2.31 -6.21 7.52
N PHE A 14 2.35 -5.05 6.87
CA PHE A 14 1.34 -4.56 5.91
C PHE A 14 -0.01 -4.10 6.53
N SER A 15 -0.09 -3.94 7.85
CA SER A 15 -1.16 -3.15 8.48
C SER A 15 -1.09 -1.68 8.05
N ALA A 16 -2.17 -0.93 8.27
CA ALA A 16 -2.19 0.50 7.96
C ALA A 16 -1.13 1.26 8.77
N GLU A 17 -0.99 0.92 10.05
CA GLU A 17 -0.01 1.52 10.97
C GLU A 17 1.42 1.16 10.57
N SER A 18 1.66 -0.07 10.09
CA SER A 18 2.97 -0.46 9.59
C SER A 18 3.37 0.35 8.36
N PHE A 19 2.44 0.62 7.42
CA PHE A 19 2.71 1.46 6.26
C PHE A 19 2.88 2.93 6.65
N ALA A 20 2.08 3.43 7.59
CA ALA A 20 2.17 4.81 8.07
C ALA A 20 3.52 5.12 8.74
N ALA A 21 4.21 4.11 9.27
CA ALA A 21 5.52 4.28 9.91
C ALA A 21 6.71 4.24 8.95
N ILE A 22 6.53 3.84 7.68
CA ILE A 22 7.62 3.66 6.73
C ILE A 22 8.20 5.01 6.31
N THR A 23 9.52 5.10 6.42
CA THR A 23 10.33 6.22 5.94
C THR A 23 10.55 6.16 4.43
N VAL A 24 10.98 7.27 3.82
CA VAL A 24 11.36 7.31 2.40
C VAL A 24 12.50 6.32 2.10
N ALA A 25 13.49 6.21 3.00
CA ALA A 25 14.58 5.25 2.85
C ALA A 25 14.08 3.80 2.86
N GLU A 26 13.22 3.45 3.80
CA GLU A 26 12.63 2.11 3.88
C GLU A 26 11.71 1.81 2.69
N ALA A 27 10.92 2.79 2.23
CA ALA A 27 10.09 2.65 1.04
C ALA A 27 10.93 2.33 -0.19
N HIS A 28 12.03 3.05 -0.38
CA HIS A 28 12.98 2.81 -1.45
C HIS A 28 13.60 1.41 -1.35
N ASP A 29 14.07 1.00 -0.17
CA ASP A 29 14.62 -0.34 0.09
C ASP A 29 13.60 -1.45 -0.18
N ILE A 30 12.32 -1.26 0.19
CA ILE A 30 11.23 -2.20 -0.09
C ILE A 30 11.05 -2.42 -1.59
N VAL A 31 11.10 -1.34 -2.38
CA VAL A 31 10.92 -1.41 -3.84
C VAL A 31 12.16 -2.02 -4.52
N GLN A 32 13.36 -1.51 -4.21
CA GLN A 32 14.60 -1.98 -4.85
C GLN A 32 14.89 -3.45 -4.55
N ASN A 33 14.53 -3.92 -3.36
CA ASN A 33 14.72 -5.32 -2.96
C ASN A 33 13.48 -6.20 -3.14
N ASN A 34 12.47 -5.73 -3.89
CA ASN A 34 11.25 -6.47 -4.21
C ASN A 34 10.59 -7.15 -2.99
N ARG A 35 10.47 -6.41 -1.88
CA ARG A 35 9.97 -6.94 -0.59
C ARG A 35 8.44 -6.92 -0.48
N LEU A 36 7.75 -6.37 -1.48
CA LEU A 36 6.31 -6.47 -1.61
C LEU A 36 5.92 -7.82 -2.25
N PRO A 37 4.82 -8.44 -1.81
CA PRO A 37 4.23 -9.59 -2.50
C PRO A 37 3.91 -9.28 -3.96
N ALA A 38 4.02 -10.30 -4.83
CA ALA A 38 3.63 -10.16 -6.23
C ALA A 38 2.11 -9.95 -6.32
N ILE A 39 1.67 -8.88 -6.97
CA ILE A 39 0.24 -8.63 -7.22
C ILE A 39 -0.13 -9.34 -8.51
N LEU A 40 -1.08 -10.28 -8.42
CA LEU A 40 -1.62 -11.02 -9.55
C LEU A 40 -2.34 -10.06 -10.52
N PRO A 41 -2.38 -10.38 -11.82
CA PRO A 41 -3.14 -9.58 -12.79
C PRO A 41 -4.63 -9.59 -12.47
N LYS A 42 -5.36 -8.64 -13.07
CA LYS A 42 -6.82 -8.61 -13.02
C LYS A 42 -7.43 -9.94 -13.48
N ASP A 43 -8.60 -10.27 -12.92
CA ASP A 43 -9.38 -11.47 -13.23
C ASP A 43 -8.66 -12.76 -12.77
N SER A 44 -7.78 -12.64 -11.77
CA SER A 44 -7.06 -13.74 -11.13
C SER A 44 -7.93 -14.56 -10.19
N VAL A 45 -8.89 -13.91 -9.54
CA VAL A 45 -9.92 -14.57 -8.73
C VAL A 45 -11.10 -14.93 -9.63
N LYS A 46 -11.40 -16.22 -9.77
CA LYS A 46 -12.51 -16.72 -10.60
C LYS A 46 -13.80 -16.86 -9.83
N LYS A 47 -13.72 -17.34 -8.59
CA LYS A 47 -14.86 -17.50 -7.69
C LYS A 47 -14.42 -17.29 -6.26
N TRP A 48 -15.37 -16.96 -5.40
CA TRP A 48 -15.17 -16.92 -3.97
C TRP A 48 -16.40 -17.42 -3.23
N VAL A 49 -16.20 -17.99 -2.04
CA VAL A 49 -17.27 -18.40 -1.13
C VAL A 49 -16.85 -18.06 0.29
N PHE A 50 -17.78 -17.47 1.05
CA PHE A 50 -17.60 -17.25 2.48
C PHE A 50 -17.85 -18.52 3.27
N ASP A 51 -16.99 -18.79 4.26
CA ASP A 51 -17.06 -19.98 5.09
C ASP A 51 -16.96 -19.60 6.58
N ARG A 52 -17.59 -20.41 7.44
CA ARG A 52 -17.66 -20.27 8.89
C ARG A 52 -16.43 -20.84 9.59
N ALA A 53 -15.62 -21.65 8.90
CA ALA A 53 -14.36 -22.14 9.43
C ALA A 53 -13.48 -20.96 9.86
N VAL A 54 -12.84 -21.08 11.02
CA VAL A 54 -11.87 -20.08 11.52
C VAL A 54 -10.47 -20.53 11.12
N PRO A 55 -9.79 -19.81 10.21
CA PRO A 55 -8.41 -20.07 9.87
C PRO A 55 -7.51 -19.98 11.09
N THR A 56 -6.65 -20.97 11.27
CA THR A 56 -5.62 -20.99 12.34
C THR A 56 -4.21 -21.05 11.77
N ALA A 57 -4.07 -21.38 10.49
CA ALA A 57 -2.77 -21.47 9.84
C ALA A 57 -2.25 -20.07 9.48
N ILE A 58 -0.97 -19.83 9.75
CA ILE A 58 -0.26 -18.58 9.39
C ILE A 58 -0.51 -18.15 7.93
N PRO A 59 -0.36 -19.02 6.90
CA PRO A 59 -0.59 -18.60 5.51
C PRO A 59 -2.06 -18.28 5.19
N GLU A 60 -3.01 -18.62 6.06
CA GLU A 60 -4.41 -18.22 5.88
C GLU A 60 -4.69 -16.86 6.56
N ILE A 61 -3.91 -16.48 7.58
CA ILE A 61 -4.14 -15.27 8.40
C ILE A 61 -3.23 -14.10 7.98
N LEU A 62 -1.98 -14.38 7.63
CA LEU A 62 -0.95 -13.39 7.31
C LEU A 62 -0.49 -13.53 5.86
N VAL A 63 0.00 -12.43 5.29
CA VAL A 63 0.66 -12.46 3.99
C VAL A 63 2.10 -12.93 4.18
N THR A 64 2.45 -14.03 3.54
CA THR A 64 3.76 -14.70 3.72
C THR A 64 4.79 -14.24 2.69
N ALA A 65 6.08 -14.48 2.96
CA ALA A 65 7.14 -14.09 2.03
C ALA A 65 7.04 -14.92 0.73
N GLY A 66 7.10 -14.24 -0.42
CA GLY A 66 6.97 -14.88 -1.73
C GLY A 66 5.53 -15.23 -2.13
N GLU A 67 4.54 -14.93 -1.29
CA GLU A 67 3.13 -15.10 -1.65
C GLU A 67 2.73 -14.17 -2.80
N ALA A 68 1.95 -14.69 -3.75
CA ALA A 68 1.27 -13.85 -4.74
C ALA A 68 -0.14 -13.53 -4.25
N ILE A 69 -0.53 -12.26 -4.31
CA ILE A 69 -1.81 -11.76 -3.79
C ILE A 69 -2.70 -11.25 -4.92
N PRO A 70 -4.04 -11.36 -4.81
CA PRO A 70 -4.94 -10.78 -5.80
C PRO A 70 -4.83 -9.25 -5.91
N CYS A 71 -5.16 -8.71 -7.08
CA CYS A 71 -5.24 -7.27 -7.31
C CYS A 71 -6.46 -6.62 -6.64
N VAL A 72 -6.42 -5.29 -6.51
CA VAL A 72 -7.50 -4.51 -5.89
C VAL A 72 -8.85 -4.69 -6.57
N GLN A 73 -8.88 -4.86 -7.90
CA GLN A 73 -10.11 -5.02 -8.66
C GLN A 73 -10.82 -6.34 -8.34
N ASP A 74 -10.06 -7.40 -8.06
CA ASP A 74 -10.60 -8.72 -7.73
C ASP A 74 -11.09 -8.80 -6.28
N ILE A 75 -10.41 -8.11 -5.36
CA ILE A 75 -10.77 -8.10 -3.92
C ILE A 75 -11.88 -7.09 -3.58
N LEU A 76 -12.05 -6.03 -4.37
CA LEU A 76 -13.05 -5.00 -4.09
C LEU A 76 -14.48 -5.57 -3.90
N PRO A 77 -15.04 -6.39 -4.82
CA PRO A 77 -16.39 -6.94 -4.64
C PRO A 77 -16.47 -7.80 -3.36
N ILE A 78 -15.44 -8.59 -3.08
CA ILE A 78 -15.36 -9.39 -1.86
C ILE A 78 -15.44 -8.48 -0.62
N THR A 79 -14.65 -7.41 -0.58
CA THR A 79 -14.60 -6.51 0.59
C THR A 79 -15.90 -5.76 0.85
N GLN A 80 -16.74 -5.57 -0.18
CA GLN A 80 -18.05 -4.95 -0.05
C GLN A 80 -19.08 -5.89 0.62
N GLU A 81 -18.91 -7.21 0.47
CA GLU A 81 -19.81 -8.24 1.02
C GLU A 81 -19.38 -8.73 2.42
N MET A 82 -18.16 -8.42 2.86
CA MET A 82 -17.55 -8.99 4.08
C MET A 82 -18.33 -8.73 5.38
N ASP A 83 -18.87 -7.52 5.57
CA ASP A 83 -19.62 -7.18 6.80
C ASP A 83 -20.89 -8.02 6.92
N GLU A 84 -21.65 -8.12 5.81
CA GLU A 84 -22.86 -8.92 5.77
C GLU A 84 -22.55 -10.42 5.92
N ALA A 85 -21.53 -10.92 5.23
CA ALA A 85 -21.09 -12.31 5.40
C ALA A 85 -20.67 -12.61 6.84
N PHE A 86 -19.98 -11.69 7.51
CA PHE A 86 -19.57 -11.85 8.91
C PHE A 86 -20.77 -11.92 9.86
N LYS A 87 -21.81 -11.09 9.64
CA LYS A 87 -23.08 -11.14 10.37
C LYS A 87 -23.79 -12.49 10.20
N GLN A 88 -23.65 -13.11 9.03
CA GLN A 88 -24.16 -14.46 8.74
C GLN A 88 -23.29 -15.60 9.29
N GLY A 89 -22.22 -15.26 10.02
CA GLY A 89 -21.34 -16.20 10.71
C GLY A 89 -20.07 -16.55 9.95
N ALA A 90 -19.80 -15.94 8.79
CA ALA A 90 -18.57 -16.17 8.06
C ALA A 90 -17.34 -15.67 8.85
N ARG A 91 -16.25 -16.41 8.72
CA ARG A 91 -14.98 -16.19 9.42
C ARG A 91 -13.78 -16.21 8.49
N CYS A 92 -13.95 -16.76 7.29
CA CYS A 92 -12.99 -16.73 6.21
C CYS A 92 -13.66 -16.68 4.84
N ILE A 93 -12.82 -16.59 3.82
CA ILE A 93 -13.19 -16.75 2.42
C ILE A 93 -12.32 -17.83 1.79
N VAL A 94 -12.92 -18.60 0.87
CA VAL A 94 -12.20 -19.51 -0.01
C VAL A 94 -12.26 -18.94 -1.41
N LEU A 95 -11.09 -18.71 -2.03
CA LEU A 95 -10.95 -18.17 -3.37
C LEU A 95 -10.51 -19.27 -4.33
N GLU A 96 -11.10 -19.31 -5.52
CA GLU A 96 -10.62 -20.07 -6.67
C GLU A 96 -9.76 -19.15 -7.55
N LEU A 97 -8.46 -19.42 -7.64
CA LEU A 97 -7.52 -18.65 -8.48
C LEU A 97 -7.45 -19.21 -9.91
N LEU A 98 -6.95 -18.40 -10.86
CA LEU A 98 -6.78 -18.71 -12.29
C LEU A 98 -6.19 -20.10 -12.61
N ALA A 99 -5.32 -20.63 -11.75
CA ALA A 99 -4.68 -21.94 -11.91
C ALA A 99 -5.53 -23.12 -11.38
N GLY A 100 -6.78 -22.89 -10.98
CA GLY A 100 -7.63 -23.88 -10.30
C GLY A 100 -7.25 -24.12 -8.83
N ASN A 101 -6.34 -23.31 -8.29
CA ASN A 101 -5.89 -23.40 -6.91
C ASN A 101 -6.91 -22.77 -5.98
N PHE A 102 -7.25 -23.47 -4.90
CA PHE A 102 -8.10 -22.95 -3.84
C PHE A 102 -7.25 -22.43 -2.69
N VAL A 103 -7.47 -21.18 -2.31
CA VAL A 103 -6.81 -20.56 -1.15
C VAL A 103 -7.84 -20.11 -0.14
N ARG A 104 -7.59 -20.37 1.14
CA ARG A 104 -8.44 -19.91 2.24
C ARG A 104 -7.77 -18.73 2.93
N TYR A 105 -8.51 -17.63 3.08
CA TYR A 105 -8.04 -16.44 3.76
C TYR A 105 -8.95 -16.04 4.91
N HIS A 106 -8.35 -15.73 6.06
CA HIS A 106 -9.02 -15.02 7.12
C HIS A 106 -9.44 -13.64 6.62
N LEU A 107 -10.57 -13.12 7.12
CA LEU A 107 -11.10 -11.82 6.67
C LEU A 107 -10.11 -10.67 6.91
N SER A 108 -9.34 -10.71 8.00
CA SER A 108 -8.27 -9.72 8.25
C SER A 108 -7.12 -9.77 7.22
N LYS A 109 -6.85 -10.93 6.62
CA LYS A 109 -5.84 -11.04 5.56
C LYS A 109 -6.24 -10.26 4.31
N LEU A 110 -7.53 -10.22 3.98
CA LEU A 110 -8.03 -9.38 2.88
C LEU A 110 -7.76 -7.90 3.14
N THR A 111 -7.85 -7.44 4.38
CA THR A 111 -7.46 -6.07 4.76
C THR A 111 -5.97 -5.82 4.51
N LEU A 112 -5.09 -6.78 4.86
CA LEU A 112 -3.65 -6.68 4.54
C LEU A 112 -3.42 -6.62 3.03
N ILE A 113 -4.07 -7.49 2.26
CA ILE A 113 -3.96 -7.51 0.78
C ILE A 113 -4.43 -6.18 0.18
N LYS A 114 -5.53 -5.61 0.70
CA LYS A 114 -6.03 -4.29 0.30
C LYS A 114 -5.01 -3.19 0.61
N ASN A 115 -4.41 -3.20 1.80
CA ASN A 115 -3.38 -2.23 2.17
C ASN A 115 -2.17 -2.30 1.22
N ILE A 116 -1.70 -3.51 0.91
CA ILE A 116 -0.57 -3.71 -0.03
C ILE A 116 -0.90 -3.13 -1.40
N ASN A 117 -2.08 -3.46 -1.94
CA ASN A 117 -2.53 -2.93 -3.23
C ASN A 117 -2.59 -1.40 -3.24
N ASN A 118 -3.09 -0.79 -2.17
CA ASN A 118 -3.21 0.67 -2.06
C ASN A 118 -1.85 1.37 -1.94
N GLN A 119 -0.86 0.72 -1.31
CA GLN A 119 0.45 1.31 -1.02
C GLN A 119 1.52 0.97 -2.06
N ALA A 120 1.29 -0.02 -2.93
CA ALA A 120 2.25 -0.40 -3.97
C ALA A 120 2.63 0.77 -4.89
N TYR A 121 1.64 1.57 -5.33
CA TYR A 121 1.90 2.74 -6.18
C TYR A 121 2.64 3.87 -5.43
N PRO A 122 2.15 4.36 -4.25
CA PRO A 122 2.89 5.34 -3.46
C PRO A 122 4.36 5.00 -3.20
N LEU A 123 4.64 3.74 -2.84
CA LEU A 123 6.00 3.25 -2.60
C LEU A 123 6.86 3.30 -3.87
N SER A 124 6.32 2.86 -5.01
CA SER A 124 7.02 2.94 -6.30
C SER A 124 7.34 4.39 -6.68
N VAL A 125 6.41 5.31 -6.43
CA VAL A 125 6.55 6.73 -6.80
C VAL A 125 7.61 7.41 -5.95
N ILE A 126 7.57 7.24 -4.62
CA ILE A 126 8.57 7.86 -3.74
C ILE A 126 9.98 7.27 -3.97
N SER A 127 10.08 5.97 -4.24
CA SER A 127 11.34 5.33 -4.60
C SER A 127 11.94 5.96 -5.87
N SER A 128 11.12 6.13 -6.91
CA SER A 128 11.54 6.77 -8.17
C SER A 128 11.96 8.23 -7.97
N LEU A 129 11.27 8.95 -7.07
CA LEU A 129 11.63 10.32 -6.71
C LEU A 129 13.01 10.39 -6.07
N LEU A 130 13.28 9.50 -5.11
CA LEU A 130 14.59 9.45 -4.46
C LEU A 130 15.70 9.14 -5.46
N ASP A 131 15.52 8.12 -6.31
CA ASP A 131 16.46 7.79 -7.39
C ASP A 131 16.78 9.00 -8.26
N HIS A 132 15.75 9.77 -8.63
CA HIS A 132 15.91 10.94 -9.48
C HIS A 132 16.65 12.07 -8.76
N VAL A 133 16.28 12.38 -7.52
CA VAL A 133 16.93 13.42 -6.71
C VAL A 133 18.42 13.12 -6.52
N GLU A 134 18.77 11.87 -6.21
CA GLU A 134 20.15 11.42 -6.01
C GLU A 134 20.95 11.42 -7.31
N ARG A 135 20.38 10.86 -8.39
CA ARG A 135 21.06 10.74 -9.69
C ARG A 135 21.43 12.09 -10.29
N TYR A 136 20.56 13.09 -10.16
CA TYR A 136 20.75 14.41 -10.76
C TYR A 136 21.31 15.45 -9.79
N GLY A 137 21.56 15.08 -8.53
CA GLY A 137 22.08 15.99 -7.52
C GLY A 137 21.19 17.21 -7.31
N LEU A 138 19.86 17.03 -7.34
CA LEU A 138 18.91 18.14 -7.31
C LEU A 138 18.90 18.88 -5.95
N LEU A 139 19.29 18.17 -4.89
CA LEU A 139 19.35 18.65 -3.52
C LEU A 139 20.76 18.51 -2.95
N ARG A 140 21.07 19.30 -1.92
CA ARG A 140 22.31 19.15 -1.13
C ARG A 140 22.25 17.84 -0.34
N PRO A 141 23.40 17.17 -0.09
CA PRO A 141 23.40 15.85 0.58
C PRO A 141 22.63 15.78 1.90
N HIS A 142 22.77 16.78 2.78
CA HIS A 142 22.05 16.80 4.06
C HIS A 142 20.52 16.85 3.89
N LEU A 143 20.01 17.50 2.84
CA LEU A 143 18.57 17.54 2.55
C LEU A 143 18.06 16.18 2.02
N ILE A 144 18.93 15.41 1.36
CA ILE A 144 18.60 14.04 0.94
C ILE A 144 18.51 13.14 2.17
N ASP A 145 19.41 13.29 3.13
CA ASP A 145 19.38 12.53 4.39
C ASP A 145 18.13 12.88 5.22
N GLU A 146 17.75 14.16 5.28
CA GLU A 146 16.48 14.58 5.90
C GLU A 146 15.27 13.99 5.16
N LEU A 147 15.23 14.08 3.83
CA LEU A 147 14.16 13.50 3.01
C LEU A 147 14.00 12.00 3.29
N LYS A 148 15.12 11.26 3.33
CA LYS A 148 15.17 9.82 3.63
C LYS A 148 14.58 9.47 4.99
N GLY A 149 14.74 10.34 5.99
CA GLY A 149 14.26 10.14 7.35
C GLY A 149 12.77 10.44 7.56
N ASN A 150 12.14 11.22 6.67
CA ASN A 150 10.71 11.52 6.74
C ASN A 150 9.86 10.30 6.34
N ARG A 151 8.61 10.26 6.81
CA ARG A 151 7.66 9.23 6.39
C ARG A 151 7.17 9.54 4.98
N PHE A 152 7.07 8.53 4.12
CA PHE A 152 6.62 8.77 2.74
C PHE A 152 5.17 9.28 2.66
N SER A 153 4.38 9.03 3.71
CA SER A 153 2.98 9.43 3.85
C SER A 153 2.78 10.73 4.64
N GLU A 154 3.85 11.35 5.14
CA GLU A 154 3.74 12.63 5.86
C GLU A 154 3.25 13.74 4.93
N PRO A 155 2.43 14.68 5.42
CA PRO A 155 2.04 15.85 4.66
C PRO A 155 3.26 16.70 4.27
N LEU A 156 3.20 17.29 3.09
CA LEU A 156 4.19 18.28 2.67
C LEU A 156 4.09 19.54 3.54
N ALA A 157 5.21 19.90 4.18
CA ALA A 157 5.31 21.16 4.91
C ALA A 157 5.03 22.35 3.97
N GLY A 158 4.26 23.33 4.43
CA GLY A 158 3.82 24.50 3.65
C GLY A 158 2.42 24.37 3.05
N PHE A 159 1.89 23.16 2.91
CA PHE A 159 0.53 22.92 2.42
C PHE A 159 -0.46 22.85 3.58
N HIS A 160 -0.99 24.01 3.99
CA HIS A 160 -1.91 24.10 5.13
C HIS A 160 -3.37 23.75 4.80
N VAL A 161 -3.74 23.73 3.52
CA VAL A 161 -5.12 23.50 3.07
C VAL A 161 -5.32 22.09 2.51
N THR A 162 -4.29 21.52 1.90
CA THR A 162 -4.32 20.19 1.29
C THR A 162 -3.37 19.27 2.04
N GLU A 163 -3.88 18.21 2.67
CA GLU A 163 -3.09 17.17 3.33
C GLU A 163 -2.37 16.28 2.29
N THR A 164 -1.58 16.90 1.41
CA THR A 164 -0.90 16.25 0.30
C THR A 164 0.33 15.52 0.83
N ALA A 165 0.31 14.19 0.74
CA ALA A 165 1.41 13.35 1.22
C ALA A 165 2.68 13.50 0.36
N LEU A 166 3.85 13.33 0.99
CA LEU A 166 5.18 13.50 0.40
C LEU A 166 5.39 12.71 -0.91
N TYR A 167 4.90 11.47 -0.99
CA TYR A 167 5.02 10.65 -2.21
C TYR A 167 4.36 11.31 -3.44
N SER A 168 3.41 12.23 -3.26
CA SER A 168 2.74 12.93 -4.35
C SER A 168 3.68 13.80 -5.16
N LEU A 169 4.84 14.19 -4.60
CA LEU A 169 5.88 14.91 -5.35
C LEU A 169 6.40 14.12 -6.55
N GLY A 170 6.32 12.79 -6.54
CA GLY A 170 6.74 12.00 -7.69
C GLY A 170 5.88 12.20 -8.95
N CYS A 171 4.72 12.87 -8.86
CA CYS A 171 3.99 13.34 -10.04
C CYS A 171 4.82 14.33 -10.89
N LEU A 172 5.77 15.05 -10.27
CA LEU A 172 6.71 15.92 -10.99
C LEU A 172 7.60 15.17 -11.98
N LEU A 173 7.87 13.88 -11.73
CA LEU A 173 8.75 13.07 -12.57
C LEU A 173 8.09 12.55 -13.84
N ASN A 174 6.77 12.34 -13.79
CA ASN A 174 6.03 11.64 -14.84
C ASN A 174 5.22 12.60 -15.74
N GLU A 175 5.34 13.92 -15.55
CA GLU A 175 4.58 14.96 -16.26
C GLU A 175 3.05 14.71 -16.26
N ARG A 176 2.55 13.92 -15.31
CA ARG A 176 1.12 13.62 -15.18
C ARG A 176 0.48 14.74 -14.37
N TRP A 177 -0.38 15.52 -15.03
CA TRP A 177 -1.32 16.49 -14.47
C TRP A 177 -0.85 17.12 -13.16
N ALA A 178 -0.08 18.21 -13.29
CA ALA A 178 0.36 18.96 -12.13
C ALA A 178 -0.87 19.42 -11.34
N LEU A 179 -1.08 18.83 -10.15
CA LEU A 179 -1.95 19.41 -9.15
C LEU A 179 -1.43 20.83 -8.86
N GLU A 180 -2.33 21.79 -8.71
CA GLU A 180 -1.98 23.20 -8.44
C GLU A 180 -1.00 23.31 -7.27
N ASP A 181 -1.17 22.47 -6.25
CA ASP A 181 -0.29 22.37 -5.10
C ASP A 181 1.16 21.99 -5.47
N ILE A 182 1.35 21.15 -6.47
CA ILE A 182 2.68 20.74 -6.94
C ILE A 182 3.35 21.87 -7.73
N LEU A 183 2.59 22.69 -8.46
CA LEU A 183 3.10 23.92 -9.08
C LEU A 183 3.51 24.93 -8.01
N ASN A 184 2.71 25.06 -6.95
CA ASN A 184 3.03 25.90 -5.80
C ASN A 184 4.30 25.42 -5.10
N ALA A 185 4.46 24.11 -4.87
CA ALA A 185 5.67 23.53 -4.28
C ALA A 185 6.91 23.83 -5.13
N ARG A 186 6.79 23.71 -6.46
CA ARG A 186 7.88 24.03 -7.40
C ARG A 186 8.18 25.53 -7.45
N ALA A 187 7.17 26.39 -7.32
CA ALA A 187 7.35 27.83 -7.26
C ALA A 187 8.09 28.24 -5.97
N GLU A 188 7.70 27.67 -4.83
CA GLU A 188 8.37 27.90 -3.54
C GLU A 188 9.83 27.42 -3.57
N LEU A 189 10.11 26.23 -4.11
CA LEU A 189 11.48 25.72 -4.26
C LEU A 189 12.37 26.64 -5.13
N ASN A 190 11.79 27.36 -6.10
CA ASN A 190 12.53 28.35 -6.89
C ASN A 190 12.61 29.72 -6.19
N TYR A 191 11.67 30.06 -5.32
CA TYR A 191 11.68 31.30 -4.54
C TYR A 191 12.76 31.30 -3.45
N PHE A 192 13.05 30.14 -2.86
CA PHE A 192 14.08 29.97 -1.82
C PHE A 192 15.48 29.61 -2.36
N ARG A 193 15.69 29.69 -3.68
CA ARG A 193 17.02 29.65 -4.31
C ARG A 193 17.65 31.03 -4.36
#